data_AF-A0A1A2ZIY6-F1
#
_entry.id   AF-A0A1A2ZIY6-F1
#
_cell.length_a   1.000
_cell.length_b   1.000
_cell.length_c   1.000
_cell.angle_alpha   90.00
_cell.angle_beta   90.00
_cell.angle_gamma   90.00
#
_symmetry.space_group_name_H-M   'P 1'
#
loop_
_entity.id
_entity.type
_entity.pdbx_description
1 polymer ?
#
loop_
_entity_poly.entity_id
_entity_poly.type
_entity_poly.pdbx_seq_one_letter_code
_entity_poly.pdbx_strand_id
1 'polypeptide(L)'
;MTARTLSRAASVRITAAYATALVAVSLLLSALGPHAREVAVSRMSTNLHNLAHGRLSTLVGSAFVDDGGQICACLPGLVCLLALGELIWRSRGLIIAFAIGHIGATLLVAAGLVVAVEAGWLPFSIARASDVGVSYGAVCVLGALTASIPPRWQPAWIGWWLGIAVTVAAIGADFTAVGHVLALLLGIGLSYRLPAAAAWTPPRLVLLCGGVAFGYFVLSASSAAATAAGLAAALIGVLIGRVSRPQPSPA
;
A
#
# COMPACT_ATOMS: atom_id res chain seq x y z
N MET A 1 -24.28 3.93 -25.21
CA MET A 1 -23.90 4.25 -23.81
C MET A 1 -23.50 2.99 -23.03
N THR A 2 -24.29 1.92 -23.10
CA THR A 2 -24.05 0.58 -22.52
C THR A 2 -22.73 -0.09 -22.93
N ALA A 3 -22.34 -0.02 -24.21
CA ALA A 3 -21.06 -0.58 -24.67
C ALA A 3 -19.82 0.15 -24.07
N ARG A 4 -19.95 1.44 -23.77
CA ARG A 4 -18.87 2.28 -23.22
C ARG A 4 -18.72 2.07 -21.71
N THR A 5 -19.82 1.81 -21.01
CA THR A 5 -19.81 1.41 -19.59
C THR A 5 -19.31 -0.03 -19.41
N LEU A 6 -19.70 -0.96 -20.28
CA LEU A 6 -19.16 -2.34 -20.33
C LEU A 6 -17.66 -2.37 -20.64
N SER A 7 -17.18 -1.53 -21.56
CA SER A 7 -15.75 -1.37 -21.88
C SER A 7 -14.94 -0.78 -20.71
N ARG A 8 -15.50 0.17 -19.95
CA ARG A 8 -14.88 0.71 -18.73
C ARG A 8 -14.92 -0.28 -17.57
N ALA A 9 -16.02 -0.98 -17.34
CA ALA A 9 -16.09 -2.04 -16.34
C ALA A 9 -15.15 -3.20 -16.66
N ALA A 10 -14.94 -3.49 -17.96
CA ALA A 10 -13.95 -4.46 -18.41
C ALA A 10 -12.49 -4.04 -18.16
N SER A 11 -12.24 -2.74 -17.98
CA SER A 11 -10.88 -2.21 -17.76
C SER A 11 -10.40 -2.27 -16.30
N VAL A 12 -11.29 -2.56 -15.34
CA VAL A 12 -10.99 -2.63 -13.90
C VAL A 12 -11.47 -3.95 -13.27
N ARG A 13 -11.40 -5.05 -14.03
CA ARG A 13 -11.96 -6.36 -13.63
C ARG A 13 -11.27 -6.93 -12.40
N ILE A 14 -9.95 -6.80 -12.29
CA ILE A 14 -9.23 -7.32 -11.12
C ILE A 14 -9.60 -6.53 -9.88
N THR A 15 -9.66 -5.20 -9.99
CA THR A 15 -10.08 -4.33 -8.89
C THR A 15 -11.49 -4.67 -8.43
N ALA A 16 -12.43 -4.84 -9.35
CA ALA A 16 -13.81 -5.20 -9.03
C ALA A 16 -13.92 -6.60 -8.38
N ALA A 17 -13.20 -7.59 -8.93
CA ALA A 17 -13.16 -8.94 -8.37
C ALA A 17 -12.58 -8.96 -6.96
N TYR A 18 -11.47 -8.26 -6.75
CA TYR A 18 -10.82 -8.15 -5.44
C TYR A 18 -11.70 -7.44 -4.41
N ALA A 19 -12.33 -6.31 -4.78
CA ALA A 19 -13.27 -5.61 -3.92
C ALA A 19 -14.49 -6.46 -3.56
N THR A 20 -15.04 -7.20 -4.53
CA THR A 20 -16.15 -8.13 -4.29
C THR A 20 -15.75 -9.24 -3.32
N ALA A 21 -14.55 -9.80 -3.48
CA ALA A 21 -14.02 -10.80 -2.58
C ALA A 21 -13.86 -10.25 -1.14
N LEU A 22 -13.30 -9.04 -0.99
CA LEU A 22 -13.17 -8.38 0.32
C LEU A 22 -14.53 -8.16 0.99
N VAL A 23 -15.52 -7.68 0.24
CA VAL A 23 -16.89 -7.49 0.76
C VAL A 23 -17.51 -8.82 1.14
N ALA A 24 -17.40 -9.85 0.31
CA ALA A 24 -17.96 -11.16 0.60
C ALA A 24 -17.34 -11.80 1.85
N VAL A 25 -16.01 -11.75 1.98
CA VAL A 25 -15.31 -12.25 3.17
C VAL A 25 -15.69 -11.45 4.41
N SER A 26 -15.76 -10.13 4.30
CA SER A 26 -16.19 -9.25 5.39
C SER A 26 -17.61 -9.57 5.86
N LEU A 27 -18.58 -9.67 4.95
CA LEU A 27 -19.97 -10.01 5.25
C LEU A 27 -20.10 -11.40 5.88
N LEU A 28 -19.35 -12.39 5.37
CA LEU A 28 -19.32 -13.74 5.93
C LEU A 28 -18.80 -13.74 7.37
N LEU A 29 -17.67 -13.06 7.63
CA LEU A 29 -17.11 -12.95 8.98
C LEU A 29 -18.03 -12.18 9.93
N SER A 30 -18.70 -11.12 9.46
CA SER A 30 -19.72 -10.41 10.23
C SER A 30 -20.92 -11.29 10.57
N ALA A 31 -21.35 -12.15 9.66
CA ALA A 31 -22.45 -13.09 9.90
C ALA A 31 -22.08 -14.22 10.87
N LEU A 32 -20.83 -14.69 10.86
CA LEU A 32 -20.34 -15.75 11.74
C LEU A 32 -19.95 -15.24 13.16
N GLY A 33 -19.85 -13.92 13.33
CA GLY A 33 -19.63 -13.27 14.62
C GLY A 33 -18.15 -13.04 14.98
N PRO A 34 -17.89 -12.29 16.08
CA PRO A 34 -16.55 -11.80 16.44
C PRO A 34 -15.52 -12.92 16.65
N HIS A 35 -15.95 -14.05 17.24
CA HIS A 35 -15.08 -15.18 17.50
C HIS A 35 -14.58 -15.84 16.21
N ALA A 36 -15.43 -16.01 15.20
CA ALA A 36 -15.03 -16.54 13.90
C ALA A 36 -14.02 -15.63 13.20
N ARG A 37 -14.13 -14.32 13.43
CA ARG A 37 -13.24 -13.29 12.89
C ARG A 37 -11.85 -13.36 13.52
N GLU A 38 -11.76 -13.45 14.84
CA GLU A 38 -10.49 -13.64 15.57
C GLU A 38 -9.79 -14.94 15.15
N VAL A 39 -10.56 -16.03 14.98
CA VAL A 39 -10.03 -17.31 14.51
C VAL A 39 -9.56 -17.22 13.05
N ALA A 40 -10.29 -16.53 12.18
CA ALA A 40 -9.90 -16.32 10.79
C ALA A 40 -8.64 -15.45 10.68
N VAL A 41 -8.57 -14.34 11.42
CA VAL A 41 -7.41 -13.45 11.47
C VAL A 41 -6.18 -14.20 11.99
N SER A 42 -6.30 -14.93 13.12
CA SER A 42 -5.17 -15.68 13.67
C SER A 42 -4.67 -16.80 12.74
N ARG A 43 -5.55 -17.46 11.99
CA ARG A 43 -5.19 -18.54 11.04
C ARG A 43 -4.67 -18.03 9.70
N MET A 44 -5.12 -16.86 9.25
CA MET A 44 -4.74 -16.27 7.97
C MET A 44 -3.63 -15.22 8.09
N SER A 45 -3.30 -14.78 9.30
CA SER A 45 -2.22 -13.81 9.52
C SER A 45 -0.88 -14.38 9.10
N THR A 46 -0.08 -13.55 8.44
CA THR A 46 1.31 -13.83 8.05
C THR A 46 2.29 -13.60 9.19
N ASN A 47 1.89 -13.91 10.42
CA ASN A 47 2.75 -13.79 11.60
C ASN A 47 3.91 -14.79 11.55
N LEU A 48 4.97 -14.48 12.31
CA LEU A 48 6.20 -15.27 12.34
C LEU A 48 5.93 -16.74 12.72
N HIS A 49 4.99 -16.97 13.64
CA HIS A 49 4.59 -18.32 14.03
C HIS A 49 4.03 -19.12 12.84
N ASN A 50 3.10 -18.57 12.07
CA ASN A 50 2.50 -19.26 10.93
C ASN A 50 3.52 -19.47 9.79
N LEU A 51 4.38 -18.47 9.53
CA LEU A 51 5.42 -18.58 8.51
C LEU A 51 6.50 -19.61 8.90
N ALA A 52 6.93 -19.65 10.16
CA ALA A 52 7.88 -20.63 10.67
C ALA A 52 7.34 -22.07 10.60
N HIS A 53 6.01 -22.26 10.67
CA HIS A 53 5.36 -23.56 10.49
C HIS A 53 5.01 -23.89 9.02
N GLY A 54 5.60 -23.17 8.06
CA GLY A 54 5.48 -23.48 6.62
C GLY A 54 4.12 -23.14 6.00
N ARG A 55 3.27 -22.34 6.66
CA ARG A 55 1.94 -21.98 6.14
C ARG A 55 2.01 -20.84 5.13
N LEU A 56 2.66 -21.07 4.00
CA LEU A 56 2.83 -20.08 2.94
C LEU A 56 1.50 -19.64 2.30
N SER A 57 0.43 -20.44 2.42
CA SER A 57 -0.93 -20.04 1.99
C SER A 57 -1.47 -18.83 2.75
N THR A 58 -0.95 -18.52 3.94
CA THR A 58 -1.29 -17.30 4.69
C THR A 58 -0.82 -16.03 3.98
N LEU A 59 0.26 -16.10 3.17
CA LEU A 59 0.73 -14.99 2.32
C LEU A 59 -0.24 -14.63 1.19
N VAL A 60 -1.26 -15.45 0.95
CA VAL A 60 -2.32 -15.13 -0.01
C VAL A 60 -3.62 -14.87 0.76
N GLY A 61 -3.90 -15.66 1.80
CA GLY A 61 -5.09 -15.51 2.63
C GLY A 61 -5.16 -14.19 3.41
N SER A 62 -4.03 -13.68 3.89
CA SER A 62 -3.98 -12.39 4.63
C SER A 62 -4.32 -11.19 3.75
N ALA A 63 -4.28 -11.34 2.42
CA ALA A 63 -4.75 -10.32 1.49
C ALA A 63 -6.28 -10.21 1.42
N PHE A 64 -7.05 -11.08 2.10
CA PHE A 64 -8.52 -11.08 2.03
C PHE A 64 -9.22 -10.96 3.38
N VAL A 65 -8.48 -11.09 4.48
CA VAL A 65 -9.01 -10.98 5.85
C VAL A 65 -8.65 -9.61 6.40
N ASP A 66 -9.52 -9.03 7.23
CA ASP A 66 -9.30 -7.75 7.92
C ASP A 66 -9.37 -7.97 9.43
N ASP A 67 -8.59 -7.24 10.23
CA ASP A 67 -8.47 -7.45 11.67
C ASP A 67 -9.56 -6.77 12.51
N GLY A 68 -10.34 -5.83 11.96
CA GLY A 68 -11.50 -5.26 12.69
C GLY A 68 -11.80 -3.82 12.47
N GLY A 69 -10.82 -3.05 12.01
CA GLY A 69 -10.94 -1.61 12.12
C GLY A 69 -11.85 -1.01 11.06
N GLN A 70 -11.41 -1.05 9.81
CA GLN A 70 -11.72 0.07 8.90
C GLN A 70 -11.67 -0.29 7.42
N ILE A 71 -11.44 -1.56 7.03
CA ILE A 71 -11.34 -1.91 5.60
C ILE A 71 -12.61 -1.56 4.84
N CYS A 72 -13.80 -1.73 5.43
CA CYS A 72 -15.06 -1.31 4.77
C CYS A 72 -15.15 0.21 4.57
N ALA A 73 -14.70 1.00 5.56
CA ALA A 73 -14.67 2.46 5.46
C ALA A 73 -13.62 2.94 4.45
N CYS A 74 -12.51 2.22 4.34
CA CYS A 74 -11.40 2.52 3.44
C CYS A 74 -11.57 1.94 2.04
N LEU A 75 -12.52 1.00 1.85
CA LEU A 75 -12.73 0.26 0.62
C LEU A 75 -12.92 1.17 -0.60
N PRO A 76 -13.70 2.28 -0.55
CA PRO A 76 -13.85 3.15 -1.71
C PRO A 76 -12.52 3.76 -2.16
N GLY A 77 -11.68 4.18 -1.22
CA GLY A 77 -10.36 4.75 -1.51
C GLY A 77 -9.36 3.70 -2.00
N LEU A 78 -9.40 2.48 -1.43
CA LEU A 78 -8.64 1.33 -1.93
C LEU A 78 -9.03 1.00 -3.38
N VAL A 79 -10.33 0.92 -3.66
CA VAL A 79 -10.85 0.68 -5.01
C VAL A 79 -10.38 1.78 -5.97
N CYS A 80 -10.40 3.05 -5.54
CA CYS A 80 -9.89 4.15 -6.36
C CYS A 80 -8.41 3.95 -6.72
N LEU A 81 -7.58 3.61 -5.73
CA LEU A 81 -6.15 3.37 -5.90
C LEU A 81 -5.86 2.20 -6.85
N LEU A 82 -6.49 1.04 -6.61
CA LEU A 82 -6.28 -0.15 -7.43
C LEU A 82 -6.82 0.03 -8.84
N ALA A 83 -7.99 0.67 -8.99
CA ALA A 83 -8.57 0.97 -10.31
C ALA A 83 -7.66 1.91 -11.10
N LEU A 84 -7.06 2.92 -10.45
CA LEU A 84 -6.08 3.79 -11.11
C LEU A 84 -4.87 2.98 -11.60
N GLY A 85 -4.31 2.12 -10.75
CA GLY A 85 -3.21 1.22 -11.12
C GLY A 85 -3.57 0.29 -12.27
N GLU A 86 -4.77 -0.30 -12.27
CA GLU A 86 -5.25 -1.17 -13.35
C GLU A 86 -5.40 -0.39 -14.67
N LEU A 87 -5.87 0.85 -14.61
CA LEU A 87 -6.04 1.70 -15.79
C LEU A 87 -4.71 2.20 -16.39
N ILE A 88 -3.63 2.25 -15.60
CA ILE A 88 -2.31 2.68 -16.06
C ILE A 88 -1.48 1.48 -16.52
N TRP A 89 -1.42 0.42 -15.70
CA TRP A 89 -0.51 -0.71 -15.91
C TRP A 89 -1.18 -1.99 -16.41
N ARG A 90 -2.50 -1.93 -16.67
CA ARG A 90 -3.36 -3.09 -16.92
C ARG A 90 -3.39 -4.03 -15.71
N SER A 91 -4.23 -5.06 -15.80
CA SER A 91 -4.36 -6.09 -14.76
C SER A 91 -3.03 -6.72 -14.35
N ARG A 92 -2.12 -6.99 -15.31
CA ARG A 92 -0.82 -7.61 -15.02
C ARG A 92 0.07 -6.71 -14.15
N GLY A 93 0.20 -5.43 -14.48
CA GLY A 93 1.06 -4.52 -13.73
C GLY A 93 0.53 -4.26 -12.32
N LEU A 94 -0.79 -4.13 -12.17
CA LEU A 94 -1.44 -4.02 -10.86
C LEU A 94 -1.15 -5.26 -9.98
N ILE A 95 -1.36 -6.47 -10.53
CA ILE A 95 -1.13 -7.72 -9.80
C ILE A 95 0.33 -7.82 -9.34
N ILE A 96 1.28 -7.49 -10.21
CA ILE A 96 2.71 -7.52 -9.88
C ILE A 96 3.03 -6.51 -8.77
N ALA A 97 2.58 -5.26 -8.89
CA ALA A 97 2.83 -4.24 -7.88
C ALA A 97 2.23 -4.61 -6.52
N PHE A 98 0.98 -5.04 -6.52
CA PHE A 98 0.30 -5.48 -5.30
C PHE A 98 0.99 -6.70 -4.68
N ALA A 99 1.34 -7.72 -5.47
CA ALA A 99 2.00 -8.93 -4.98
C ALA A 99 3.41 -8.65 -4.43
N ILE A 100 4.19 -7.79 -5.08
CA ILE A 100 5.52 -7.37 -4.58
C ILE A 100 5.37 -6.64 -3.25
N GLY A 101 4.40 -5.74 -3.12
CA GLY A 101 4.13 -5.06 -1.85
C GLY A 101 3.69 -6.03 -0.77
N HIS A 102 2.67 -6.82 -1.07
CA HIS A 102 2.07 -7.76 -0.13
C HIS A 102 3.07 -8.82 0.34
N ILE A 103 3.64 -9.59 -0.58
CA ILE A 103 4.52 -10.71 -0.25
C ILE A 103 5.92 -10.19 0.12
N GLY A 104 6.46 -9.27 -0.68
CA GLY A 104 7.83 -8.77 -0.49
C GLY A 104 8.00 -8.02 0.81
N ALA A 105 7.09 -7.10 1.15
CA ALA A 105 7.19 -6.38 2.43
C ALA A 105 6.97 -7.32 3.62
N THR A 106 6.00 -8.24 3.54
CA THR A 106 5.75 -9.24 4.59
C THR A 106 6.98 -10.09 4.86
N LEU A 107 7.64 -10.59 3.80
CA LEU A 107 8.85 -11.41 3.96
C LEU A 107 10.03 -10.61 4.53
N LEU A 108 10.22 -9.36 4.11
CA LEU A 108 11.27 -8.50 4.64
C LEU A 108 11.05 -8.15 6.12
N VAL A 109 9.81 -7.83 6.50
CA VAL A 109 9.43 -7.60 7.91
C VAL A 109 9.66 -8.87 8.72
N ALA A 110 9.19 -10.02 8.24
CA ALA A 110 9.39 -11.30 8.92
C ALA A 110 10.88 -11.61 9.12
N ALA A 111 11.72 -11.46 8.09
CA ALA A 111 13.16 -11.65 8.20
C ALA A 111 13.79 -10.70 9.23
N GLY A 112 13.41 -9.42 9.22
CA GLY A 112 13.88 -8.44 10.21
C GLY A 112 13.47 -8.79 11.64
N LEU A 113 12.25 -9.29 11.84
CA LEU A 113 11.76 -9.75 13.14
C LEU A 113 12.53 -10.97 13.65
N VAL A 114 12.82 -11.95 12.78
CA VAL A 114 13.65 -13.10 13.15
C VAL A 114 15.00 -12.64 13.68
N VAL A 115 15.69 -11.77 12.93
CA VAL A 115 17.00 -11.23 13.33
C VAL A 115 16.91 -10.46 14.65
N ALA A 116 15.89 -9.62 14.83
CA ALA A 116 15.72 -8.83 16.06
C ALA A 116 15.42 -9.70 17.29
N VAL A 117 14.69 -10.81 17.12
CA VAL A 117 14.44 -11.78 18.19
C VAL A 117 15.71 -12.56 18.51
N GLU A 118 16.45 -13.03 17.51
CA GLU A 118 17.72 -13.75 17.71
C GLU A 118 18.80 -12.87 18.36
N ALA A 119 18.82 -11.57 18.04
CA ALA A 119 19.70 -10.59 18.67
C ALA A 119 19.26 -10.17 20.09
N GLY A 120 18.10 -10.65 20.57
CA GLY A 120 17.55 -10.32 21.89
C GLY A 120 16.96 -8.92 22.02
N TRP A 121 16.70 -8.23 20.90
CA TRP A 121 16.16 -6.86 20.89
C TRP A 121 14.65 -6.82 21.06
N LEU A 122 13.94 -7.88 20.69
CA LEU A 122 12.49 -7.95 20.74
C LEU A 122 11.99 -9.23 21.45
N PRO A 123 10.91 -9.14 22.25
CA PRO A 123 10.33 -10.29 22.91
C PRO A 123 9.66 -11.24 21.91
N PHE A 124 9.73 -12.55 22.19
CA PHE A 124 9.13 -13.60 21.36
C PHE A 124 7.60 -13.48 21.18
N SER A 125 6.92 -12.70 22.04
CA SER A 125 5.47 -12.43 21.92
C SER A 125 5.10 -11.77 20.59
N ILE A 126 6.00 -11.03 19.97
CA ILE A 126 5.80 -10.37 18.66
C ILE A 126 5.64 -11.40 17.53
N ALA A 127 6.14 -12.63 17.70
CA ALA A 127 5.99 -13.70 16.71
C ALA A 127 4.51 -14.09 16.43
N ARG A 128 3.59 -13.71 17.33
CA ARG A 128 2.14 -13.96 17.21
C ARG A 128 1.32 -12.71 16.88
N ALA A 129 1.94 -11.54 16.74
CA ALA A 129 1.23 -10.31 16.40
C ALA A 129 0.59 -10.45 15.01
N SER A 130 -0.67 -10.01 14.90
CA SER A 130 -1.42 -10.13 13.65
C SER A 130 -0.87 -9.17 12.61
N ASP A 131 -0.31 -9.69 11.52
CA ASP A 131 -0.02 -8.95 10.31
C ASP A 131 -1.00 -9.33 9.19
N VAL A 132 -1.61 -8.32 8.58
CA VAL A 132 -2.64 -8.43 7.54
C VAL A 132 -2.21 -7.58 6.35
N GLY A 133 -1.68 -8.24 5.32
CA GLY A 133 -0.86 -7.57 4.31
C GLY A 133 -1.61 -6.76 3.23
N VAL A 134 -2.94 -6.59 3.30
CA VAL A 134 -3.70 -5.79 2.31
C VAL A 134 -3.11 -4.39 2.17
N SER A 135 -2.78 -3.77 3.31
CA SER A 135 -2.23 -2.42 3.37
C SER A 135 -0.85 -2.33 2.72
N TYR A 136 0.00 -3.36 2.84
CA TYR A 136 1.31 -3.39 2.18
C TYR A 136 1.19 -3.45 0.65
N GLY A 137 0.30 -4.30 0.14
CA GLY A 137 0.01 -4.36 -1.29
C GLY A 137 -0.48 -3.01 -1.82
N ALA A 138 -1.40 -2.36 -1.11
CA ALA A 138 -1.93 -1.06 -1.48
C ALA A 138 -0.89 0.06 -1.40
N VAL A 139 -0.06 0.10 -0.36
CA VAL A 139 1.02 1.09 -0.20
C VAL A 139 2.11 0.93 -1.27
N CYS A 140 2.40 -0.30 -1.69
CA CYS A 140 3.29 -0.53 -2.84
C CYS A 140 2.68 -0.01 -4.15
N VAL A 141 1.37 -0.23 -4.39
CA VAL A 141 0.67 0.36 -5.53
C VAL A 141 0.73 1.90 -5.49
N LEU A 142 0.57 2.50 -4.32
CA LEU A 142 0.72 3.96 -4.13
C LEU A 142 2.13 4.43 -4.48
N GLY A 143 3.17 3.73 -4.01
CA GLY A 143 4.56 4.01 -4.36
C GLY A 143 4.83 3.85 -5.86
N ALA A 144 4.23 2.84 -6.50
CA ALA A 144 4.38 2.56 -7.92
C ALA A 144 3.81 3.66 -8.83
N LEU A 145 2.88 4.50 -8.33
CA LEU A 145 2.40 5.68 -9.05
C LEU A 145 3.47 6.76 -9.26
N THR A 146 4.60 6.70 -8.56
CA THR A 146 5.68 7.71 -8.61
C THR A 146 6.11 8.04 -10.05
N ALA A 147 6.39 7.03 -10.88
CA ALA A 147 6.79 7.25 -12.27
C ALA A 147 5.66 7.83 -13.16
N SER A 148 4.41 7.77 -12.70
CA SER A 148 3.25 8.38 -13.38
C SER A 148 3.02 9.85 -12.99
N ILE A 149 3.63 10.31 -11.89
CA ILE A 149 3.62 11.72 -11.49
C ILE A 149 4.60 12.49 -12.37
N PRO A 150 4.26 13.71 -12.85
CA PRO A 150 5.16 14.51 -13.67
C PRO A 150 6.55 14.65 -13.01
N PRO A 151 7.66 14.51 -13.75
CA PRO A 151 9.02 14.48 -13.18
C PRO A 151 9.33 15.63 -12.23
N ARG A 152 8.82 16.84 -12.53
CA ARG A 152 8.98 18.03 -11.68
C ARG A 152 8.38 17.91 -10.26
N TRP A 153 7.43 17.00 -10.07
CA TRP A 153 6.71 16.78 -8.81
C TRP A 153 7.07 15.45 -8.14
N GLN A 154 7.83 14.56 -8.82
CA GLN A 154 8.21 13.26 -8.26
C GLN A 154 8.98 13.38 -6.93
N PRO A 155 9.97 14.28 -6.78
CA PRO A 155 10.66 14.42 -5.49
C PRO A 155 9.73 14.85 -4.36
N ALA A 156 8.76 15.73 -4.65
CA ALA A 156 7.76 16.18 -3.68
C ALA A 156 6.80 15.04 -3.29
N TRP A 157 6.37 14.25 -4.28
CA TRP A 157 5.53 13.06 -4.07
C TRP A 157 6.23 12.00 -3.21
N ILE A 158 7.48 11.67 -3.55
CA ILE A 158 8.30 10.73 -2.78
C ILE A 158 8.51 11.25 -1.36
N GLY A 159 8.90 12.53 -1.23
CA GLY A 159 9.12 13.18 0.07
C GLY A 159 7.87 13.16 0.94
N TRP A 160 6.71 13.49 0.38
CA TRP A 160 5.42 13.44 1.10
C TRP A 160 5.17 12.07 1.72
N TRP A 161 5.20 11.01 0.91
CA TRP A 161 4.86 9.67 1.37
C TRP A 161 5.92 9.07 2.30
N LEU A 162 7.21 9.24 1.98
CA LEU A 162 8.28 8.76 2.86
C LEU A 162 8.32 9.51 4.18
N GLY A 163 8.10 10.83 4.17
CA GLY A 163 8.07 11.64 5.40
C GLY A 163 6.99 11.13 6.36
N ILE A 164 5.78 10.89 5.87
CA ILE A 164 4.70 10.31 6.69
C ILE A 164 5.09 8.92 7.21
N ALA A 165 5.44 8.00 6.29
CA ALA A 165 5.67 6.60 6.64
C ALA A 165 6.84 6.42 7.63
N VAL A 166 7.96 7.11 7.40
CA VAL A 166 9.14 7.05 8.27
C VAL A 166 8.85 7.67 9.63
N THR A 167 8.13 8.80 9.69
CA THR A 167 7.77 9.42 10.98
C THR A 167 6.84 8.53 11.80
N VAL A 168 5.84 7.88 11.18
CA VAL A 168 4.98 6.93 11.90
C VAL A 168 5.77 5.72 12.39
N ALA A 169 6.65 5.16 11.57
CA ALA A 169 7.54 4.08 12.00
C ALA A 169 8.46 4.49 13.17
N ALA A 170 8.99 5.72 13.14
CA ALA A 170 9.89 6.23 14.17
C ALA A 170 9.16 6.51 15.51
N ILE A 171 7.91 7.00 15.47
CA ILE A 171 7.14 7.34 16.68
C ILE A 171 6.48 6.10 17.29
N GLY A 172 5.90 5.23 16.46
CA GLY A 172 5.10 4.09 16.92
C GLY A 172 5.94 2.86 17.29
N ALA A 173 7.16 2.73 16.74
CA ALA A 173 8.00 1.54 16.86
C ALA A 173 7.27 0.22 16.52
N ASP A 174 6.26 0.29 15.64
CA ASP A 174 5.46 -0.85 15.21
C ASP A 174 6.04 -1.47 13.93
N PHE A 175 6.14 -2.79 13.90
CA PHE A 175 6.65 -3.55 12.76
C PHE A 175 5.74 -3.36 11.52
N THR A 176 4.45 -3.11 11.71
CA THR A 176 3.53 -2.81 10.60
C THR A 176 3.89 -1.49 9.90
N ALA A 177 4.29 -0.48 10.66
CA ALA A 177 4.74 0.80 10.10
C ALA A 177 6.06 0.64 9.32
N VAL A 178 6.97 -0.22 9.78
CA VAL A 178 8.18 -0.59 9.02
C VAL A 178 7.79 -1.31 7.73
N GLY A 179 6.81 -2.22 7.77
CA GLY A 179 6.24 -2.87 6.60
C GLY A 179 5.69 -1.88 5.57
N HIS A 180 5.01 -0.82 6.01
CA HIS A 180 4.56 0.25 5.12
C HIS A 180 5.72 1.01 4.46
N VAL A 181 6.78 1.33 5.20
CA VAL A 181 7.99 1.95 4.62
C VAL A 181 8.61 1.05 3.55
N LEU A 182 8.78 -0.23 3.84
CA LEU A 182 9.35 -1.20 2.89
C LEU A 182 8.45 -1.36 1.65
N ALA A 183 7.14 -1.50 1.84
CA ALA A 183 6.18 -1.58 0.74
C ALA A 183 6.22 -0.34 -0.16
N LEU A 184 6.31 0.86 0.45
CA LEU A 184 6.39 2.12 -0.29
C LEU A 184 7.68 2.20 -1.12
N LEU A 185 8.82 1.83 -0.54
CA LEU A 185 10.12 1.79 -1.22
C LEU A 185 10.13 0.78 -2.37
N LEU A 186 9.57 -0.41 -2.16
CA LEU A 186 9.40 -1.42 -3.21
C LEU A 186 8.55 -0.87 -4.37
N GLY A 187 7.45 -0.18 -4.05
CA GLY A 187 6.59 0.48 -5.03
C GLY A 187 7.32 1.56 -5.82
N ILE A 188 8.03 2.46 -5.13
CA ILE A 188 8.85 3.52 -5.77
C ILE A 188 9.90 2.90 -6.68
N GLY A 189 10.62 1.87 -6.23
CA GLY A 189 11.61 1.16 -7.05
C GLY A 189 10.99 0.46 -8.27
N LEU A 190 9.84 -0.19 -8.09
CA LEU A 190 9.10 -0.84 -9.16
C LEU A 190 8.56 0.15 -10.20
N SER A 191 8.27 1.39 -9.79
CA SER A 191 7.67 2.40 -10.67
C SER A 191 8.46 2.62 -11.96
N TYR A 192 9.79 2.51 -11.92
CA TYR A 192 10.68 2.66 -13.08
C TYR A 192 10.61 1.51 -14.09
N ARG A 193 9.96 0.39 -13.73
CA ARG A 193 9.71 -0.76 -14.60
C ARG A 193 8.29 -0.81 -15.12
N LEU A 194 7.41 0.05 -14.63
CA LEU A 194 6.01 0.14 -15.02
C LEU A 194 5.80 1.27 -16.03
N PRO A 195 4.83 1.16 -16.94
CA PRO A 195 4.53 2.24 -17.86
C PRO A 195 3.99 3.45 -17.10
N ALA A 196 4.49 4.65 -17.45
CA ALA A 196 3.97 5.90 -16.92
C ALA A 196 2.58 6.22 -17.50
N ALA A 197 1.78 6.98 -16.76
CA ALA A 197 0.48 7.43 -17.25
C ALA A 197 0.61 8.33 -18.49
N ALA A 198 0.03 7.89 -19.61
CA ALA A 198 0.06 8.64 -20.87
C ALA A 198 -0.70 9.99 -20.81
N ALA A 199 -1.74 10.09 -19.98
CA ALA A 199 -2.51 11.31 -19.78
C ALA A 199 -3.29 11.29 -18.45
N TRP A 200 -3.36 12.43 -17.78
CA TRP A 200 -4.17 12.63 -16.57
C TRP A 200 -5.55 13.17 -16.96
N THR A 201 -6.49 12.26 -17.18
CA THR A 201 -7.89 12.59 -17.48
C THR A 201 -8.68 12.85 -16.18
N PRO A 202 -9.80 13.58 -16.22
CA PRO A 202 -10.60 13.84 -15.01
C PRO A 202 -10.95 12.58 -14.19
N PRO A 203 -11.33 11.43 -14.80
CA PRO A 203 -11.55 10.20 -14.05
C PRO A 203 -10.30 9.69 -13.32
N ARG A 204 -9.12 9.77 -13.95
CA ARG A 204 -7.86 9.35 -13.31
C ARG A 204 -7.49 10.26 -12.15
N LEU A 205 -7.82 11.55 -12.23
CA LEU A 205 -7.62 12.49 -11.13
C LEU A 205 -8.55 12.20 -9.95
N VAL A 206 -9.83 11.90 -10.20
CA VAL A 206 -10.78 11.48 -9.15
C VAL A 206 -10.28 10.22 -8.44
N LEU A 207 -9.85 9.22 -9.22
CA LEU A 207 -9.29 7.99 -8.67
C LEU A 207 -7.99 8.25 -7.88
N LEU A 208 -7.13 9.15 -8.38
CA LEU A 208 -5.92 9.56 -7.66
C LEU A 208 -6.27 10.22 -6.33
N CYS A 209 -7.24 11.14 -6.30
CA CYS A 209 -7.68 11.79 -5.06
C CYS A 209 -8.18 10.76 -4.04
N GLY A 210 -9.02 9.80 -4.47
CA GLY A 210 -9.49 8.72 -3.60
C GLY A 210 -8.36 7.83 -3.09
N GLY A 211 -7.39 7.48 -3.96
CA GLY A 211 -6.24 6.68 -3.59
C GLY A 211 -5.24 7.39 -2.68
N VAL A 212 -5.04 8.71 -2.85
CA VAL A 212 -4.23 9.55 -1.96
C VAL A 212 -4.91 9.69 -0.61
N ALA A 213 -6.22 9.91 -0.55
CA ALA A 213 -6.95 9.97 0.72
C ALA A 213 -6.82 8.65 1.50
N PHE A 214 -6.98 7.51 0.81
CA PHE A 214 -6.75 6.19 1.37
C PHE A 214 -5.31 6.02 1.88
N GLY A 215 -4.32 6.31 1.04
CA GLY A 215 -2.90 6.19 1.41
C GLY A 215 -2.55 7.04 2.62
N TYR A 216 -3.08 8.26 2.69
CA TYR A 216 -2.89 9.15 3.82
C TYR A 216 -3.52 8.58 5.09
N PHE A 217 -4.75 8.08 5.02
CA PHE A 217 -5.41 7.48 6.18
C PHE A 217 -4.64 6.26 6.70
N VAL A 218 -4.20 5.38 5.81
CA VAL A 218 -3.42 4.17 6.15
C VAL A 218 -2.06 4.53 6.75
N LEU A 219 -1.33 5.48 6.16
CA LEU A 219 0.05 5.76 6.56
C LEU A 219 0.16 6.74 7.72
N SER A 220 -0.75 7.70 7.85
CA SER A 220 -0.63 8.74 8.87
C SER A 220 -1.24 8.35 10.20
N ALA A 221 -2.20 7.41 10.22
CA ALA A 221 -3.07 7.16 11.36
C ALA A 221 -3.69 8.46 11.95
N SER A 222 -3.90 9.48 11.10
CA SER A 222 -4.32 10.85 11.49
C SER A 222 -3.33 11.62 12.40
N SER A 223 -2.05 11.27 12.38
CA SER A 223 -1.00 11.95 13.14
C SER A 223 -0.62 13.31 12.55
N ALA A 224 -0.76 14.37 13.35
CA ALA A 224 -0.31 15.71 13.00
C ALA A 224 1.22 15.76 12.76
N ALA A 225 2.00 15.03 13.55
CA ALA A 225 3.44 14.95 13.41
C ALA A 225 3.85 14.32 12.07
N ALA A 226 3.20 13.21 11.69
CA ALA A 226 3.44 12.56 10.41
C ALA A 226 3.07 13.47 9.23
N THR A 227 1.97 14.21 9.34
CA THR A 227 1.53 15.18 8.34
C THR A 227 2.53 16.31 8.16
N ALA A 228 3.01 16.88 9.27
CA ALA A 228 4.02 17.94 9.25
C ALA A 228 5.34 17.45 8.62
N ALA A 229 5.78 16.24 8.98
CA ALA A 229 6.97 15.63 8.39
C ALA A 229 6.81 15.38 6.88
N GLY A 230 5.64 14.89 6.45
CA GLY A 230 5.29 14.75 5.04
C GLY A 230 5.37 16.08 4.29
N LEU A 231 4.78 17.16 4.83
CA LEU A 231 4.85 18.49 4.23
C LEU A 231 6.29 18.99 4.13
N ALA A 232 7.08 18.85 5.20
CA ALA A 232 8.48 19.26 5.22
C ALA A 232 9.31 18.50 4.19
N ALA A 233 9.17 17.18 4.13
CA ALA A 233 9.87 16.33 3.16
C ALA A 233 9.43 16.62 1.71
N ALA A 234 8.15 16.92 1.48
CA ALA A 234 7.66 17.35 0.18
C ALA A 234 8.27 18.68 -0.25
N LEU A 235 8.36 19.66 0.66
CA LEU A 235 9.01 20.96 0.41
C LEU A 235 10.48 20.79 0.06
N ILE A 236 11.21 19.97 0.82
CA ILE A 236 12.61 19.61 0.51
C ILE A 236 12.71 19.00 -0.89
N GLY A 237 11.81 18.07 -1.23
CA GLY A 237 11.73 17.50 -2.57
C GLY A 237 11.52 18.54 -3.67
N VAL A 238 10.61 19.50 -3.47
CA VAL A 238 10.41 20.62 -4.41
C VAL A 238 11.68 21.44 -4.59
N LEU A 239 12.40 21.74 -3.50
CA LEU A 239 13.64 22.51 -3.54
C LEU A 239 14.73 21.77 -4.32
N ILE A 240 14.94 20.48 -4.04
CA ILE A 240 15.88 19.62 -4.76
C ILE A 240 15.56 19.61 -6.26
N GLY A 241 14.29 19.38 -6.61
CA GLY A 241 13.84 19.33 -8.01
C GLY A 241 13.97 20.66 -8.78
N ARG A 242 14.11 21.80 -8.09
CA ARG A 242 14.42 23.10 -8.70
C ARG A 242 15.92 23.27 -8.96
N VAL A 243 16.77 22.82 -8.04
CA VAL A 243 18.23 22.92 -8.15
C VAL A 243 18.78 21.99 -9.23
N SER A 244 18.18 20.81 -9.43
CA SER A 244 18.66 19.83 -10.41
C SER A 244 18.26 20.13 -11.87
N ARG A 245 17.64 21.28 -12.17
CA ARG A 245 17.31 21.64 -13.57
C ARG A 245 18.53 22.23 -14.28
N PRO A 246 18.95 21.69 -15.43
CA PRO A 246 19.96 22.34 -16.26
C PRO A 246 19.51 23.75 -16.62
N GLN A 247 20.39 24.75 -16.45
CA GLN A 247 20.12 26.09 -16.99
C GLN A 247 20.00 25.99 -18.52
N PRO A 248 19.02 26.66 -19.14
CA PRO A 248 18.99 26.77 -20.60
C PRO A 248 20.28 27.48 -21.04
N SER A 249 21.00 26.87 -21.97
CA SER A 249 22.18 27.46 -22.59
C SER A 249 21.81 28.85 -23.16
N PRO A 250 22.58 29.91 -22.88
CA PRO A 250 22.35 31.19 -23.54
C PRO A 250 22.51 31.01 -25.05
N ALA A 251 21.54 31.52 -25.80
CA ALA A 251 21.51 31.52 -27.26
C ALA A 251 22.50 32.55 -27.83
#